data_AF-A0A9J6B5F4-F1
#
_entry.id   AF-A0A9J6B5F4-F1
#
_cell.length_a   1.000
_cell.length_b   1.000
_cell.length_c   1.000
_cell.angle_alpha   90.00
_cell.angle_beta   90.00
_cell.angle_gamma   90.00
#
_symmetry.space_group_name_H-M   'P 1'
#
loop_
_entity.id
_entity.type
_entity.pdbx_description
1 polymer ?
#
loop_
_entity_poly.entity_id
_entity_poly.type
_entity_poly.pdbx_seq_one_letter_code
_entity_poly.pdbx_strand_id
1 'polypeptide(L)'
;MMDEVSLFCGKHGISIPKMNEGYSNGKSKHKRSNISYLHHFHVEVFYAVIDLALQELNNRFDVVTSDLLLGMASLSPVDSFANFHKDRITKLAEYYPSEFGDKELRELNFQLDDFIVYAQKCDSKFLNLKRIKDLARVMIETKLDQT
;
A
#
# COMPACT_ATOMS: atom_id res chain seq x y z
N MET A 1 -15.08 -6.39 -13.53
CA MET A 1 -14.39 -7.47 -12.79
C MET A 1 -15.38 -8.54 -12.30
N MET A 2 -16.40 -8.21 -11.51
CA MET A 2 -17.36 -9.22 -11.02
C MET A 2 -18.25 -9.81 -12.13
N ASP A 3 -18.67 -9.00 -13.11
CA ASP A 3 -19.49 -9.47 -14.24
C ASP A 3 -18.72 -10.44 -15.14
N GLU A 4 -17.43 -10.18 -15.33
CA GLU A 4 -16.53 -11.01 -16.13
C GLU A 4 -16.28 -12.38 -15.46
N VAL A 5 -16.06 -12.37 -14.14
CA VAL A 5 -15.97 -13.60 -13.33
C VAL A 5 -17.29 -14.38 -13.37
N SER A 6 -18.42 -13.68 -13.29
CA SER A 6 -19.74 -14.33 -13.34
C SER A 6 -20.02 -14.96 -14.70
N LEU A 7 -19.65 -14.29 -15.79
CA LEU A 7 -19.77 -14.79 -17.15
C LEU A 7 -18.86 -16.00 -17.41
N PHE A 8 -17.62 -15.96 -16.89
CA PHE A 8 -16.72 -17.10 -16.90
C PHE A 8 -17.31 -18.30 -16.15
N CYS A 9 -17.79 -18.10 -14.92
CA CYS A 9 -18.41 -19.15 -14.12
C CYS A 9 -19.62 -19.77 -14.84
N GLY A 10 -20.48 -18.94 -15.43
CA GLY A 10 -21.60 -19.39 -16.25
C GLY A 10 -21.16 -20.23 -17.45
N LYS A 11 -20.14 -19.78 -18.19
CA LYS A 11 -19.59 -20.50 -19.36
C LYS A 11 -19.02 -21.88 -19.00
N HIS A 12 -18.43 -22.00 -17.81
CA HIS A 12 -17.80 -23.23 -17.34
C HIS A 12 -18.68 -24.08 -16.42
N GLY A 13 -19.95 -23.72 -16.22
CA GLY A 13 -20.88 -24.45 -15.36
C GLY A 13 -20.50 -24.41 -13.86
N ILE A 14 -19.72 -23.41 -13.45
CA ILE A 14 -19.31 -23.22 -12.06
C ILE A 14 -20.44 -22.50 -11.33
N SER A 15 -21.03 -23.16 -10.34
CA SER A 15 -22.08 -22.56 -9.52
C SER A 15 -21.51 -21.47 -8.63
N ILE A 16 -22.03 -20.25 -8.75
CA ILE A 16 -21.69 -19.15 -7.85
C ILE A 16 -22.49 -19.35 -6.55
N PRO A 17 -21.83 -19.50 -5.38
CA PRO A 17 -22.53 -19.69 -4.12
C PRO A 17 -23.26 -18.40 -3.71
N LYS A 18 -24.45 -18.53 -3.13
CA LYS A 18 -25.09 -17.38 -2.48
C LYS A 18 -24.43 -17.14 -1.14
N MET A 19 -23.88 -15.94 -0.95
CA MET A 19 -23.07 -15.59 0.23
C MET A 19 -23.79 -15.78 1.57
N ASN A 20 -25.12 -15.63 1.59
CA ASN A 20 -25.94 -15.79 2.80
C ASN A 20 -26.39 -17.24 3.05
N GLU A 21 -26.16 -18.16 2.11
CA GLU A 21 -26.49 -19.56 2.32
C GLU A 21 -25.46 -20.23 3.24
N GLY A 22 -25.91 -21.26 3.96
CA GLY A 22 -25.03 -22.07 4.80
C GLY A 22 -23.92 -22.69 3.96
N TYR A 23 -22.68 -22.47 4.39
CA TYR A 23 -21.49 -23.07 3.81
C TYR A 23 -21.62 -24.60 3.81
N SER A 24 -21.14 -25.22 2.75
CA SER A 24 -21.18 -26.67 2.58
C SER A 24 -19.83 -27.11 2.04
N ASN A 25 -18.96 -27.58 2.93
CA ASN A 25 -17.69 -28.17 2.52
C ASN A 25 -18.02 -29.42 1.70
N GLY A 26 -17.70 -29.43 0.39
CA GLY A 26 -18.27 -30.28 -0.68
C GLY A 26 -18.28 -31.81 -0.49
N LYS A 27 -17.86 -32.31 0.68
CA LYS A 27 -17.92 -33.71 1.12
C LYS A 27 -19.28 -34.14 1.67
N SER A 28 -20.18 -33.21 2.03
CA SER A 28 -21.56 -33.54 2.43
C SER A 28 -22.50 -32.36 2.22
N LYS A 29 -23.39 -32.45 1.22
CA LYS A 29 -24.51 -31.51 1.05
C LYS A 29 -25.57 -31.63 2.17
N HIS A 30 -25.49 -32.67 2.99
CA HIS A 30 -26.48 -32.98 4.03
C HIS A 30 -26.14 -32.41 5.41
N LYS A 31 -24.93 -31.86 5.60
CA LYS A 31 -24.57 -31.07 6.78
C LYS A 31 -24.44 -29.62 6.39
N ARG A 32 -25.57 -28.90 6.41
CA ARG A 32 -25.58 -27.44 6.32
C ARG A 32 -24.83 -26.91 7.56
N SER A 33 -23.71 -26.22 7.37
CA SER A 33 -23.07 -25.57 8.52
C SER A 33 -23.91 -24.36 8.96
N ASN A 34 -23.87 -24.03 10.26
CA ASN A 34 -24.47 -22.80 10.78
C ASN A 34 -23.74 -21.53 10.28
N ILE A 35 -22.61 -21.70 9.61
CA ILE A 35 -21.75 -20.65 9.07
C ILE A 35 -22.17 -20.38 7.63
N SER A 36 -22.26 -19.10 7.23
CA SER A 36 -22.56 -18.70 5.85
C SER A 36 -21.31 -18.75 4.95
N TYR A 37 -21.49 -18.83 3.63
CA TYR A 37 -20.38 -18.70 2.67
C TYR A 37 -19.62 -17.39 2.86
N LEU A 38 -20.32 -16.29 3.15
CA LEU A 38 -19.70 -15.00 3.44
C LEU A 38 -18.72 -15.11 4.60
N HIS A 39 -19.15 -15.71 5.72
CA HIS A 39 -18.31 -15.85 6.90
C HIS A 39 -17.12 -16.78 6.62
N HIS A 40 -17.34 -17.93 5.98
CA HIS A 40 -16.27 -18.85 5.63
C HIS A 40 -15.19 -18.16 4.79
N PHE A 41 -15.55 -17.51 3.69
CA PHE A 41 -14.55 -16.84 2.86
C PHE A 41 -13.92 -15.65 3.55
N HIS A 42 -14.70 -14.80 4.23
CA HIS A 42 -14.17 -13.59 4.85
C HIS A 42 -13.27 -13.89 6.05
N VAL A 43 -13.74 -14.72 6.97
CA VAL A 43 -13.09 -14.94 8.27
C VAL A 43 -12.15 -16.14 8.22
N GLU A 44 -12.56 -17.27 7.65
CA GLU A 44 -11.74 -18.48 7.71
C GLU A 44 -10.69 -18.54 6.59
N VAL A 45 -11.01 -17.98 5.41
CA VAL A 45 -10.08 -18.01 4.26
C VAL A 45 -9.29 -16.71 4.14
N PHE A 46 -9.94 -15.56 3.97
CA PHE A 46 -9.23 -14.32 3.68
C PHE A 46 -8.41 -13.82 4.85
N TYR A 47 -8.93 -13.81 6.08
CA TYR A 47 -8.09 -13.45 7.24
C TYR A 47 -6.93 -14.42 7.44
N ALA A 48 -7.14 -15.73 7.28
CA ALA A 48 -6.04 -16.69 7.36
C ALA A 48 -4.95 -16.42 6.30
N VAL A 49 -5.33 -16.07 5.07
CA VAL A 49 -4.39 -15.69 4.00
C VAL A 49 -3.67 -14.38 4.34
N ILE A 50 -4.38 -13.38 4.86
CA ILE A 50 -3.81 -12.09 5.27
C ILE A 50 -2.81 -12.30 6.42
N ASP A 51 -3.17 -13.07 7.44
CA ASP A 51 -2.30 -13.37 8.58
C ASP A 51 -1.02 -14.08 8.12
N LEU A 52 -1.14 -15.03 7.19
CA LEU A 52 0.00 -15.75 6.63
C LEU A 52 0.89 -14.83 5.80
N ALA A 53 0.30 -13.91 5.02
CA ALA A 53 1.05 -12.89 4.29
C ALA A 53 1.77 -11.90 5.23
N LEU A 54 1.12 -11.46 6.31
CA LEU A 54 1.72 -10.60 7.32
C LEU A 54 2.85 -11.31 8.06
N GLN A 55 2.66 -12.57 8.42
CA GLN A 55 3.70 -13.39 9.05
C GLN A 55 4.91 -13.53 8.12
N GLU A 56 4.69 -13.83 6.84
CA GLU A 56 5.78 -13.94 5.87
C GLU A 56 6.52 -12.60 5.67
N LEU A 57 5.79 -11.48 5.66
CA LEU A 57 6.39 -10.16 5.60
C LEU A 57 7.29 -9.90 6.82
N ASN A 58 6.79 -10.19 8.02
CA ASN A 58 7.53 -10.03 9.28
C ASN A 58 8.72 -10.98 9.40
N ASN A 59 8.68 -12.14 8.75
CA ASN A 59 9.82 -13.07 8.69
C ASN A 59 10.91 -12.58 7.73
N ARG A 60 10.53 -11.87 6.66
CA ARG A 60 11.47 -11.38 5.61
C ARG A 60 12.08 -10.04 5.94
N PHE A 61 11.32 -9.16 6.61
CA PHE A 61 11.71 -7.80 6.90
C PHE A 61 11.71 -7.58 8.40
N ASP A 62 12.86 -7.18 8.94
CA ASP A 62 12.92 -6.69 10.30
C ASP A 62 12.26 -5.30 10.42
N VAL A 63 12.24 -4.77 11.64
CA VAL A 63 11.63 -3.47 11.93
C VAL A 63 12.28 -2.36 11.09
N VAL A 64 13.61 -2.35 11.00
CA VAL A 64 14.37 -1.31 10.28
C VAL A 64 14.08 -1.35 8.79
N THR A 65 14.10 -2.53 8.18
CA THR A 65 13.83 -2.68 6.73
C THR A 65 12.38 -2.37 6.41
N SER A 66 11.45 -2.74 7.30
CA SER A 66 10.03 -2.40 7.16
C SER A 66 9.82 -0.89 7.21
N ASP A 67 10.43 -0.20 8.19
CA ASP A 67 10.40 1.26 8.29
C ASP A 67 11.00 1.92 7.04
N LEU A 68 12.10 1.36 6.51
CA LEU A 68 12.73 1.83 5.27
C LEU A 68 11.78 1.76 4.06
N LEU A 69 11.12 0.61 3.88
CA LEU A 69 10.15 0.41 2.80
C LEU A 69 8.96 1.36 2.93
N LEU A 70 8.44 1.54 4.14
CA LEU A 70 7.31 2.43 4.40
C LEU A 70 7.69 3.91 4.19
N GLY A 71 8.90 4.32 4.57
CA GLY A 71 9.39 5.65 4.29
C GLY A 71 9.54 5.89 2.79
N MET A 72 10.10 4.94 2.03
CA MET A 72 10.22 5.08 0.56
C MET A 72 8.85 5.15 -0.11
N ALA A 73 7.89 4.34 0.35
CA ALA A 73 6.51 4.39 -0.16
C ALA A 73 5.81 5.71 0.15
N SER A 74 6.22 6.42 1.21
CA SER A 74 5.67 7.72 1.59
C SER A 74 6.06 8.84 0.62
N LEU A 75 7.09 8.64 -0.21
CA LEU A 75 7.46 9.56 -1.30
C LEU A 75 6.78 9.23 -2.64
N SER A 76 5.86 8.26 -2.66
CA SER A 76 5.14 7.88 -3.88
C SER A 76 4.36 9.08 -4.43
N PRO A 77 4.57 9.49 -5.68
CA PRO A 77 3.85 10.63 -6.24
C PRO A 77 2.47 10.24 -6.80
N VAL A 78 2.12 8.95 -6.73
CA VAL A 78 0.81 8.42 -7.15
C VAL A 78 -0.31 9.12 -6.38
N ASP A 79 -1.40 9.41 -7.08
CA ASP A 79 -2.60 10.07 -6.54
C ASP A 79 -2.26 11.38 -5.79
N SER A 80 -1.36 12.18 -6.38
CA SER A 80 -0.91 13.46 -5.82
C SER A 80 -0.31 13.31 -4.41
N PHE A 81 0.59 12.34 -4.25
CA PHE A 81 1.23 12.04 -2.97
C PHE A 81 0.25 11.63 -1.85
N ALA A 82 -0.79 10.86 -2.19
CA ALA A 82 -1.78 10.40 -1.21
C ALA A 82 -1.19 9.63 -0.02
N ASN A 83 -0.05 8.96 -0.23
CA ASN A 83 0.66 8.21 0.81
C ASN A 83 1.70 9.02 1.58
N PHE A 84 1.78 10.34 1.37
CA PHE A 84 2.78 11.19 2.02
C PHE A 84 2.65 11.12 3.54
N HIS A 85 3.77 10.79 4.18
CA HIS A 85 3.84 10.70 5.63
C HIS A 85 5.20 11.23 6.10
N LYS A 86 5.19 12.49 6.54
CA LYS A 86 6.36 13.24 6.96
C LYS A 86 7.25 12.47 7.93
N ASP A 87 6.69 12.00 9.04
CA ASP A 87 7.47 11.32 10.09
C ASP A 87 8.18 10.06 9.59
N ARG A 88 7.59 9.34 8.62
CA ARG A 88 8.22 8.14 8.04
C ARG A 88 9.41 8.52 7.16
N ILE A 89 9.32 9.63 6.45
CA ILE A 89 10.40 10.14 5.61
C ILE A 89 11.53 10.68 6.51
N THR A 90 11.20 11.42 7.58
CA THR A 90 12.19 11.86 8.56
C THR A 90 12.91 10.68 9.20
N LYS A 91 12.16 9.63 9.58
CA LYS A 91 12.74 8.39 10.13
C LYS A 91 13.70 7.69 9.15
N LEU A 92 13.49 7.81 7.83
CA LEU A 92 14.47 7.32 6.87
C LEU A 92 15.82 8.03 7.03
N ALA A 93 15.81 9.35 7.14
CA ALA A 93 17.02 10.15 7.26
C ALA A 93 17.77 9.85 8.57
N GLU A 94 17.05 9.54 9.65
CA GLU A 94 17.64 9.13 10.94
C GLU A 94 18.51 7.85 10.83
N TYR A 95 18.25 6.97 9.86
CA TYR A 95 19.08 5.79 9.61
C TYR A 95 20.43 6.12 8.93
N TYR A 96 20.63 7.36 8.48
CA TYR A 96 21.86 7.83 7.81
C TYR A 96 22.53 8.97 8.61
N PRO A 97 22.99 8.71 9.85
CA PRO A 97 23.54 9.75 10.72
C PRO A 97 24.85 10.38 10.21
N SER A 98 25.51 9.75 9.23
CA SER A 98 26.67 10.33 8.54
C SER A 98 26.30 11.45 7.57
N GLU A 99 25.05 11.46 7.10
CA GLU A 99 24.53 12.44 6.12
C GLU A 99 23.55 13.42 6.79
N PHE A 100 22.80 12.96 7.80
CA PHE A 100 21.80 13.76 8.50
C PHE A 100 22.09 13.84 10.00
N GLY A 101 22.67 14.95 10.45
CA GLY A 101 22.74 15.31 11.87
C GLY A 101 21.46 16.00 12.35
N ASP A 102 21.42 16.41 13.62
CA ASP A 102 20.24 17.06 14.23
C ASP A 102 19.78 18.32 13.49
N LYS A 103 20.75 19.07 12.93
CA LYS A 103 20.46 20.29 12.17
C LYS A 103 19.83 19.93 10.82
N GLU A 104 20.42 18.98 10.10
CA GLU A 104 19.96 18.52 8.81
C GLU A 104 18.58 17.85 8.91
N LEU A 105 18.34 17.06 9.97
CA LEU A 105 17.03 16.47 10.24
C LEU A 105 15.95 17.53 10.50
N ARG A 106 16.29 18.58 11.25
CA ARG A 106 15.38 19.70 11.49
C ARG A 106 15.06 20.46 10.20
N GLU A 107 16.09 20.72 9.39
CA GLU A 107 15.93 21.39 8.09
C GLU A 107 15.06 20.56 7.15
N LEU A 108 15.37 19.27 7.00
CA LEU A 108 14.57 18.32 6.21
C LEU A 108 13.11 18.33 6.64
N ASN A 109 12.85 18.38 7.95
CA ASN A 109 11.50 18.43 8.50
C ASN A 109 10.74 19.67 7.99
N PHE A 110 11.37 20.85 7.94
CA PHE A 110 10.74 22.04 7.37
C PHE A 110 10.57 21.94 5.84
N GLN A 111 11.61 21.51 5.13
CA GLN A 111 11.58 21.35 3.67
C GLN A 111 10.48 20.39 3.20
N LEU A 112 10.19 19.34 3.96
CA LEU A 112 9.12 18.39 3.64
C LEU A 112 7.72 19.02 3.70
N ASP A 113 7.47 19.97 4.60
CA ASP A 113 6.18 20.67 4.66
C ASP A 113 5.99 21.58 3.43
N ASP A 114 7.04 22.30 3.07
CA ASP A 114 7.00 23.18 1.90
C ASP A 114 6.90 22.38 0.61
N PHE A 115 7.65 21.28 0.51
CA PHE A 115 7.64 20.39 -0.64
C PHE A 115 6.25 19.83 -0.92
N ILE A 116 5.55 19.29 0.08
CA ILE A 116 4.25 18.65 -0.17
C ILE A 116 3.20 19.67 -0.62
N VAL A 117 3.22 20.88 -0.05
CA VAL A 117 2.33 21.98 -0.48
C VAL A 117 2.65 22.38 -1.92
N TYR A 118 3.92 22.55 -2.24
CA TYR A 118 4.36 22.90 -3.59
C TYR A 118 3.99 21.82 -4.63
N ALA A 119 4.31 20.56 -4.34
CA ALA A 119 4.10 19.44 -5.24
C ALA A 119 2.61 19.13 -5.47
N GLN A 120 1.75 19.34 -4.47
CA GLN A 120 0.31 19.10 -4.62
C GLN A 120 -0.46 20.27 -5.25
N LYS A 121 -0.03 21.52 -5.02
CA LYS A 121 -0.86 22.70 -5.33
C LYS A 121 -0.26 23.63 -6.36
N CYS A 122 1.07 23.71 -6.45
CA CYS A 122 1.73 24.79 -7.16
C CYS A 122 2.21 24.38 -8.55
N ASP A 123 2.79 23.17 -8.69
CA ASP A 123 3.39 22.76 -9.95
C ASP A 123 2.73 21.51 -10.55
N SER A 124 2.04 21.74 -11.67
CA SER A 124 1.38 20.69 -12.46
C SER A 124 2.32 19.57 -12.94
N LYS A 125 3.64 19.80 -12.98
CA LYS A 125 4.64 18.79 -13.35
C LYS A 125 4.71 17.63 -12.36
N PHE A 126 4.26 17.83 -11.11
CA PHE A 126 4.18 16.78 -10.11
C PHE A 126 2.90 15.94 -10.20
N LEU A 127 1.95 16.33 -11.07
CA LEU A 127 0.70 15.61 -11.23
C LEU A 127 0.89 14.33 -12.07
N ASN A 128 0.20 13.26 -11.66
CA ASN A 128 0.13 11.99 -12.38
C ASN A 128 1.48 11.27 -12.58
N LEU A 129 2.51 11.61 -11.82
CA LEU A 129 3.75 10.84 -11.78
C LEU A 129 3.47 9.46 -11.19
N LYS A 130 4.07 8.41 -11.78
CA LYS A 130 3.78 7.02 -11.39
C LYS A 130 4.93 6.33 -10.70
N ARG A 131 6.16 6.84 -10.86
CA ARG A 131 7.37 6.21 -10.34
C ARG A 131 8.26 7.25 -9.69
N ILE A 132 9.02 6.81 -8.70
CA ILE A 132 10.00 7.66 -8.00
C ILE A 132 11.09 8.22 -8.92
N LYS A 133 11.43 7.51 -10.01
CA LYS A 133 12.35 8.03 -11.04
C LYS A 133 11.78 9.26 -11.78
N ASP A 134 10.46 9.32 -11.91
CA ASP A 134 9.78 10.43 -12.60
C ASP A 134 9.76 11.64 -11.66
N LEU A 135 9.53 11.40 -10.37
CA LEU A 135 9.70 12.40 -9.30
C LEU A 135 11.10 13.00 -9.30
N ALA A 136 12.15 12.17 -9.26
CA ALA A 136 13.53 12.63 -9.25
C ALA A 136 13.87 13.51 -10.47
N ARG A 137 13.33 13.17 -11.65
CA ARG A 137 13.50 14.00 -12.86
C ARG A 137 12.87 15.37 -12.69
N VAL A 138 11.62 15.41 -12.23
CA VAL A 138 10.90 16.68 -12.06
C VAL A 138 11.60 17.56 -11.03
N MET A 139 12.07 17.00 -9.91
CA MET A 139 12.81 17.76 -8.90
C MET A 139 14.04 18.48 -9.47
N ILE A 140 14.79 17.81 -10.36
CA ILE A 140 15.94 18.42 -11.07
C ILE A 140 15.48 19.51 -12.05
N GLU A 141 14.43 19.25 -12.83
CA GLU A 141 13.90 20.22 -13.80
C GLU A 141 13.35 21.49 -13.13
N THR A 142 12.81 21.38 -11.91
CA THR A 142 12.29 22.49 -11.11
C THR A 142 13.35 23.12 -10.21
N LYS A 143 14.60 22.62 -10.23
CA LYS A 143 15.70 23.06 -9.36
C LYS A 143 15.42 22.97 -7.86
N LEU A 144 14.52 22.06 -7.47
CA LEU A 144 14.19 21.82 -6.06
C LEU A 144 15.33 21.12 -5.33
N ASP A 145 16.27 20.51 -6.06
CA ASP A 145 17.51 19.92 -5.54
C ASP A 145 18.52 20.96 -5.01
N GLN A 146 18.31 22.26 -5.25
CA GLN A 146 19.25 23.33 -4.95
C GLN A 146 18.77 24.28 -3.82
N THR A 147 17.62 23.98 -3.22
CA THR A 147 16.95 24.78 -2.19
C THR A 147 17.20 24.20 -0.81
#